data_AF-A0A961C559-F1
#
_entry.id   AF-A0A961C559-F1
#
_cell.length_a   1.000
_cell.length_b   1.000
_cell.length_c   1.000
_cell.angle_alpha   90.00
_cell.angle_beta   90.00
_cell.angle_gamma   90.00
#
_symmetry.space_group_name_H-M   'P 1'
#
loop_
_entity.id
_entity.type
_entity.pdbx_description
1 polymer ?
#
loop_
_entity_poly.entity_id
_entity_poly.type
_entity_poly.pdbx_seq_one_letter_code
_entity_poly.pdbx_strand_id
1 'polypeptide(L)'
;ARDTLRTEMGYALHGHELSMDITPNMARAGWAVGWSKPAFWGKEVLQAQKEAKSCRLSWGLLVQGRGIPRAGCTVTTADGREIGVVTSGTMSPTLRQGIALCLLDRGAAEGDEVLIDVRGREVAAVVTKPPFVQTQVAG
;
A
#
# COMPACT_ATOMS: atom_id res chain seq x y z
N ALA A 1 9.07 -1.63 -17.72
CA ALA A 1 8.15 -0.48 -17.52
C ALA A 1 6.79 -0.87 -16.94
N ARG A 2 6.20 -2.02 -17.29
CA ARG A 2 4.85 -2.43 -16.81
C ARG A 2 4.67 -2.37 -15.29
N ASP A 3 5.56 -3.03 -14.54
CA ASP A 3 5.39 -3.14 -13.08
C ASP A 3 5.62 -1.80 -12.38
N THR A 4 6.46 -0.94 -12.96
CA THR A 4 6.65 0.44 -12.53
C THR A 4 5.38 1.26 -12.73
N LEU A 5 4.81 1.27 -13.94
CA LEU A 5 3.57 2.01 -14.24
C LEU A 5 2.42 1.55 -13.34
N ARG A 6 2.30 0.23 -13.12
CA ARG A 6 1.34 -0.34 -12.16
C ARG A 6 1.52 0.26 -10.76
N THR A 7 2.76 0.35 -10.28
CA THR A 7 3.07 0.89 -8.95
C THR A 7 2.80 2.39 -8.89
N GLU A 8 3.18 3.15 -9.94
CA GLU A 8 2.85 4.58 -10.08
C GLU A 8 1.32 4.82 -10.05
N MET A 9 0.53 3.88 -10.57
CA MET A 9 -0.93 3.91 -10.50
C MET A 9 -1.52 3.34 -9.21
N GLY A 10 -0.72 2.68 -8.40
CA GLY A 10 -1.15 1.98 -7.18
C GLY A 10 -2.05 0.77 -7.41
N TYR A 11 -1.97 0.13 -8.58
CA TYR A 11 -2.76 -1.06 -8.87
C TYR A 11 -2.20 -2.28 -8.16
N ALA A 12 -3.07 -3.00 -7.44
CA ALA A 12 -2.69 -4.23 -6.74
C ALA A 12 -2.18 -5.32 -7.71
N LEU A 13 -1.18 -6.09 -7.27
CA LEU A 13 -0.70 -7.28 -7.97
C LEU A 13 -0.89 -8.52 -7.08
N HIS A 14 -1.40 -9.61 -7.66
CA HIS A 14 -1.50 -10.89 -6.95
C HIS A 14 -0.09 -11.40 -6.58
N GLY A 15 0.05 -11.90 -5.35
CA GLY A 15 1.33 -12.23 -4.73
C GLY A 15 2.01 -11.06 -4.01
N HIS A 16 1.49 -9.83 -4.12
CA HIS A 16 2.04 -8.64 -3.48
C HIS A 16 1.03 -7.92 -2.59
N GLU A 17 0.02 -7.28 -3.18
CA GLU A 17 -1.05 -6.57 -2.46
C GLU A 17 -2.30 -7.44 -2.29
N LEU A 18 -2.35 -8.59 -2.96
CA LEU A 18 -3.43 -9.58 -2.86
C LEU A 18 -2.82 -10.97 -2.77
N SER A 19 -3.12 -11.71 -1.72
CA SER A 19 -2.63 -13.07 -1.52
C SER A 19 -3.61 -13.83 -0.63
N MET A 20 -3.28 -15.07 -0.26
CA MET A 20 -4.05 -15.81 0.74
C MET A 20 -4.04 -15.13 2.11
N ASP A 21 -2.99 -14.34 2.40
CA ASP A 21 -2.82 -13.63 3.67
C ASP A 21 -3.28 -12.16 3.60
N ILE A 22 -3.45 -11.62 2.38
CA ILE A 22 -3.86 -10.23 2.16
C ILE A 22 -5.22 -10.18 1.49
N THR A 23 -6.23 -9.94 2.32
CA THR A 23 -7.63 -9.86 1.91
C THR A 23 -7.94 -8.65 1.03
N PRO A 24 -9.06 -8.67 0.26
CA PRO A 24 -9.54 -7.50 -0.46
C PRO A 24 -9.76 -6.25 0.41
N ASN A 25 -10.13 -6.41 1.68
CA ASN A 25 -10.29 -5.30 2.61
C ASN A 25 -8.93 -4.64 2.90
N MET A 26 -7.92 -5.46 3.22
CA MET A 26 -6.54 -5.00 3.45
C MET A 26 -5.99 -4.31 2.22
N ALA A 27 -6.20 -4.88 1.03
CA ALA A 27 -5.77 -4.31 -0.24
C ALA A 27 -6.51 -3.02 -0.66
N ARG A 28 -7.52 -2.56 0.11
CA ARG A 28 -8.49 -1.53 -0.29
C ARG A 28 -9.22 -1.83 -1.61
N ALA A 29 -9.30 -3.11 -1.97
CA ALA A 29 -9.99 -3.62 -3.16
C ALA A 29 -11.47 -3.95 -2.90
N GLY A 30 -12.06 -3.41 -1.83
CA GLY A 30 -13.46 -3.67 -1.47
C GLY A 30 -14.47 -3.25 -2.55
N TRP A 31 -14.09 -2.35 -3.46
CA TRP A 31 -14.92 -1.95 -4.61
C TRP A 31 -15.15 -3.10 -5.61
N ALA A 32 -14.24 -4.09 -5.65
CA ALA A 32 -14.34 -5.27 -6.51
C ALA A 32 -15.11 -6.44 -5.86
N VAL A 33 -15.54 -6.29 -4.60
CA VAL A 33 -16.28 -7.31 -3.87
C VAL A 33 -17.77 -7.12 -4.08
N GLY A 34 -18.47 -8.18 -4.53
CA GLY A 34 -19.91 -8.18 -4.72
C GLY A 34 -20.69 -8.29 -3.41
N TRP A 35 -20.63 -7.26 -2.55
CA TRP A 35 -21.21 -7.26 -1.20
C TRP A 35 -22.70 -7.62 -1.15
N SER A 36 -23.46 -7.23 -2.17
CA SER A 36 -24.90 -7.50 -2.26
C SER A 36 -25.24 -8.94 -2.63
N LYS A 37 -24.26 -9.77 -3.04
CA LYS A 37 -24.50 -11.18 -3.34
C LYS A 37 -24.95 -11.91 -2.07
N PRO A 38 -25.98 -12.77 -2.13
CA PRO A 38 -26.48 -13.48 -0.95
C PRO A 38 -25.38 -14.32 -0.29
N ALA A 39 -24.56 -15.02 -1.07
CA ALA A 39 -23.42 -15.79 -0.60
C ALA A 39 -22.24 -15.74 -1.60
N PHE A 40 -21.03 -15.82 -1.05
CA PHE A 40 -19.79 -16.12 -1.77
C PHE A 40 -18.73 -16.58 -0.77
N TRP A 41 -17.67 -17.21 -1.26
CA TRP A 41 -16.64 -17.78 -0.40
C TRP A 41 -15.88 -16.68 0.35
N GLY A 42 -15.87 -16.76 1.68
CA GLY A 42 -15.21 -15.78 2.54
C GLY A 42 -16.03 -14.53 2.85
N LYS A 43 -17.32 -14.47 2.49
CA LYS A 43 -18.19 -13.30 2.75
C LYS A 43 -18.21 -12.90 4.22
N GLU A 44 -18.44 -13.86 5.11
CA GLU A 44 -18.58 -13.64 6.55
C GLU A 44 -17.27 -13.08 7.14
N VAL A 45 -16.12 -13.63 6.72
CA VAL A 45 -14.79 -13.17 7.14
C VAL A 45 -14.54 -11.73 6.70
N LEU A 46 -14.87 -11.40 5.44
CA LEU A 46 -14.68 -10.05 4.93
C LEU A 46 -15.62 -9.03 5.57
N GLN A 47 -16.86 -9.43 5.93
CA GLN A 47 -17.79 -8.57 6.67
C GLN A 47 -17.26 -8.30 8.09
N ALA A 48 -16.89 -9.35 8.82
CA ALA A 48 -16.34 -9.24 10.17
C ALA A 48 -15.08 -8.34 10.20
N GLN A 49 -14.17 -8.49 9.24
CA GLN A 49 -13.00 -7.61 9.12
C GLN A 49 -13.38 -6.14 8.94
N LYS A 50 -14.38 -5.86 8.10
CA LYS A 50 -14.82 -4.49 7.78
C LYS A 50 -15.46 -3.82 9.00
N GLU A 51 -16.24 -4.57 9.77
CA GLU A 51 -16.89 -4.14 11.00
C GLU A 51 -15.89 -3.93 12.14
N ALA A 52 -15.02 -4.91 12.36
CA ALA A 52 -14.02 -4.88 13.43
C ALA A 52 -12.94 -3.82 13.21
N LYS A 53 -12.70 -3.41 11.95
CA LYS A 53 -11.72 -2.37 11.62
C LYS A 53 -10.34 -2.68 12.21
N SER A 54 -9.93 -3.94 12.17
CA SER A 54 -8.73 -4.42 12.87
C SER A 54 -7.55 -4.76 11.96
N CYS A 55 -7.75 -4.79 10.63
CA CYS A 55 -6.70 -5.15 9.68
C CYS A 55 -5.90 -3.92 9.21
N ARG A 56 -4.62 -4.16 8.86
CA ARG A 56 -3.78 -3.21 8.12
C ARG A 56 -4.40 -2.89 6.76
N LEU A 57 -4.17 -1.69 6.25
CA LEU A 57 -4.70 -1.22 4.97
C LEU A 57 -3.58 -0.86 4.00
N SER A 58 -3.87 -1.07 2.72
CA SER A 58 -2.97 -0.71 1.63
C SER A 58 -2.84 0.80 1.51
N TRP A 59 -1.63 1.29 1.35
CA TRP A 59 -1.27 2.70 1.16
C TRP A 59 -0.13 2.83 0.17
N GLY A 60 0.02 4.02 -0.41
CA GLY A 60 1.23 4.41 -1.10
C GLY A 60 2.23 5.08 -0.16
N LEU A 61 3.52 4.97 -0.47
CA LEU A 61 4.60 5.71 0.17
C LEU A 61 5.41 6.45 -0.90
N LEU A 62 5.56 7.76 -0.74
CA LEU A 62 6.41 8.59 -1.59
C LEU A 62 7.69 8.92 -0.83
N VAL A 63 8.84 8.45 -1.32
CA VAL A 63 10.13 8.67 -0.67
C VAL A 63 10.56 10.13 -0.76
N GLN A 64 10.96 10.69 0.38
CA GLN A 64 11.62 11.98 0.47
C GLN A 64 13.13 11.79 0.34
N GLY A 65 13.66 12.09 -0.86
CA GLY A 65 15.10 12.05 -1.13
C GLY A 65 15.57 10.75 -1.79
N ARG A 66 16.68 10.18 -1.29
CA ARG A 66 17.37 9.04 -1.93
C ARG A 66 17.07 7.75 -1.17
N GLY A 67 16.64 6.75 -1.91
CA GLY A 67 16.35 5.42 -1.39
C GLY A 67 15.28 4.80 -2.26
N ILE A 68 15.43 3.52 -2.60
CA ILE A 68 14.42 2.82 -3.40
C ILE A 68 13.91 1.65 -2.56
N PRO A 69 12.67 1.74 -2.04
CA PRO A 69 12.10 0.68 -1.21
C PRO A 69 11.92 -0.60 -2.01
N ARG A 70 11.87 -1.73 -1.31
CA ARG A 70 11.63 -3.06 -1.88
C ARG A 70 10.59 -3.77 -1.04
N ALA A 71 9.95 -4.78 -1.63
CA ALA A 71 9.05 -5.66 -0.89
C ALA A 71 9.75 -6.22 0.35
N GLY A 72 9.04 -6.27 1.48
CA GLY A 72 9.56 -6.72 2.77
C GLY A 72 10.26 -5.65 3.60
N CYS A 73 10.49 -4.44 3.08
CA CYS A 73 10.99 -3.33 3.91
C CYS A 73 9.98 -2.98 5.02
N THR A 74 10.46 -2.90 6.25
CA THR A 74 9.67 -2.46 7.41
C THR A 74 9.37 -0.97 7.33
N VAL A 75 8.16 -0.58 7.73
CA VAL A 75 7.74 0.82 7.86
C VAL A 75 7.56 1.15 9.32
N THR A 76 8.18 2.23 9.78
CA THR A 76 8.13 2.68 11.18
C THR A 76 7.66 4.14 11.26
N THR A 77 7.13 4.53 12.41
CA THR A 77 6.97 5.95 12.79
C THR A 77 8.32 6.56 13.17
N ALA A 78 8.37 7.89 13.30
CA ALA A 78 9.59 8.62 13.66
C ALA A 78 10.20 8.23 15.03
N ASP A 79 9.40 7.68 15.94
CA ASP A 79 9.82 7.13 17.24
C ASP A 79 10.27 5.66 17.17
N GLY A 80 10.33 5.07 15.98
CA GLY A 80 10.86 3.73 15.73
C GLY A 80 9.84 2.59 15.90
N ARG A 81 8.57 2.88 16.18
CA ARG A 81 7.53 1.84 16.25
C ARG A 81 7.21 1.30 14.86
N GLU A 82 7.27 -0.02 14.67
CA GLU A 82 6.81 -0.66 13.44
C GLU A 82 5.30 -0.48 13.25
N ILE A 83 4.91 -0.06 12.05
CA ILE A 83 3.51 0.18 11.67
C ILE A 83 3.10 -0.56 10.42
N GLY A 84 4.01 -1.23 9.73
CA GLY A 84 3.69 -1.77 8.42
C GLY A 84 4.87 -2.37 7.67
N VAL A 85 4.56 -2.80 6.45
CA VAL A 85 5.51 -3.45 5.56
C VAL A 85 5.25 -3.05 4.10
N VAL A 86 6.32 -2.84 3.35
CA VAL A 86 6.26 -2.60 1.91
C VAL A 86 5.91 -3.90 1.19
N THR A 87 4.89 -3.87 0.32
CA THR A 87 4.46 -5.00 -0.51
C THR A 87 5.02 -4.92 -1.93
N SER A 88 5.17 -3.70 -2.45
CA SER A 88 5.80 -3.42 -3.74
C SER A 88 6.65 -2.15 -3.62
N GLY A 89 7.83 -2.10 -4.22
CA GLY A 89 8.67 -0.91 -4.20
C GLY A 89 9.52 -0.78 -5.46
N THR A 90 9.65 0.43 -5.99
CA THR A 90 10.41 0.71 -7.21
C THR A 90 10.86 2.17 -7.28
N MET A 91 11.64 2.51 -8.30
CA MET A 91 11.91 3.89 -8.68
C MET A 91 10.89 4.30 -9.74
N SER A 92 10.21 5.42 -9.52
CA SER A 92 9.33 6.06 -10.50
C SER A 92 10.19 6.90 -11.47
N PRO A 93 10.26 6.56 -12.76
CA PRO A 93 10.93 7.37 -13.77
C PRO A 93 10.24 8.72 -13.96
N THR A 94 8.91 8.76 -13.80
CA THR A 94 8.09 9.97 -13.94
C THR A 94 8.42 11.00 -12.86
N LEU A 95 8.42 10.57 -11.60
CA LEU A 95 8.69 11.43 -10.45
C LEU A 95 10.20 11.57 -10.15
N ARG A 96 11.03 10.67 -10.69
CA ARG A 96 12.45 10.51 -10.34
C ARG A 96 12.66 10.28 -8.84
N GLN A 97 11.71 9.58 -8.21
CA GLN A 97 11.67 9.32 -6.76
C GLN A 97 11.38 7.84 -6.48
N GLY A 98 11.73 7.38 -5.28
CA GLY A 98 11.29 6.07 -4.78
C GLY A 98 9.80 6.09 -4.47
N ILE A 99 9.09 5.05 -4.89
CA ILE A 99 7.68 4.84 -4.55
C ILE A 99 7.45 3.41 -4.07
N ALA A 100 6.46 3.22 -3.23
CA ALA A 100 6.06 1.91 -2.75
C ALA A 100 4.56 1.79 -2.50
N LEU A 101 4.03 0.58 -2.65
CA LEU A 101 2.80 0.15 -2.00
C LEU A 101 3.15 -0.62 -0.74
N CYS A 102 2.30 -0.50 0.28
CA CYS A 102 2.55 -1.07 1.60
C CYS A 102 1.24 -1.41 2.30
N LEU A 103 1.32 -2.23 3.35
CA LEU A 103 0.25 -2.42 4.33
C LEU A 103 0.65 -1.70 5.61
N LEU A 104 -0.15 -0.71 6.02
CA LEU A 104 0.05 0.05 7.26
C LEU A 104 -1.08 -0.20 8.25
N ASP A 105 -0.77 -0.05 9.53
CA ASP A 105 -1.76 -0.03 10.60
C ASP A 105 -2.87 0.98 10.32
N ARG A 106 -4.07 0.66 10.81
CA ARG A 106 -5.29 1.40 10.45
C ARG A 106 -5.32 2.86 10.92
N GLY A 107 -4.45 3.22 11.86
CA GLY A 107 -4.27 4.59 12.33
C GLY A 107 -3.50 5.48 11.36
N ALA A 108 -2.81 4.92 10.36
CA ALA A 108 -2.10 5.70 9.36
C ALA A 108 -3.07 6.49 8.46
N ALA A 109 -2.72 7.74 8.20
CA ALA A 109 -3.46 8.69 7.38
C ALA A 109 -2.61 9.22 6.21
N GLU A 110 -3.28 9.76 5.21
CA GLU A 110 -2.61 10.47 4.11
C GLU A 110 -1.89 11.71 4.64
N GLY A 111 -0.65 11.90 4.23
CA GLY A 111 0.23 12.97 4.71
C GLY A 111 1.12 12.59 5.89
N ASP A 112 0.91 11.46 6.55
CA ASP A 112 1.77 11.01 7.65
C ASP A 112 3.22 10.81 7.18
N GLU A 113 4.17 11.27 8.00
CA GLU A 113 5.60 11.03 7.80
C GLU A 113 6.01 9.72 8.46
N VAL A 114 6.71 8.88 7.70
CA VAL A 114 7.16 7.55 8.11
C VAL A 114 8.60 7.30 7.68
N LEU A 115 9.23 6.32 8.29
CA LEU A 115 10.55 5.84 7.92
C LEU A 115 10.42 4.44 7.32
N ILE A 116 11.20 4.17 6.28
CA ILE A 116 11.31 2.85 5.66
C ILE A 116 12.71 2.31 5.94
N ASP A 117 12.81 1.13 6.51
CA ASP A 117 14.10 0.42 6.63
C ASP A 117 14.48 -0.18 5.28
N VAL A 118 15.44 0.45 4.61
CA VAL A 118 16.04 -0.02 3.37
C VAL A 118 17.44 -0.54 3.65
N ARG A 119 17.53 -1.81 4.08
CA ARG A 119 18.78 -2.54 4.37
C ARG A 119 19.60 -1.91 5.50
N GLY A 120 18.96 -1.61 6.62
CA GLY A 120 19.56 -1.00 7.80
C GLY A 120 19.70 0.52 7.71
N ARG A 121 19.11 1.15 6.69
CA ARG A 121 19.10 2.60 6.52
C ARG A 121 17.67 3.11 6.50
N GLU A 122 17.38 4.06 7.37
CA GLU A 122 16.11 4.76 7.39
C GLU A 122 16.00 5.72 6.20
N VAL A 123 14.89 5.60 5.48
CA VAL A 123 14.54 6.46 4.35
C VAL A 123 13.19 7.09 4.66
N ALA A 124 13.15 8.42 4.74
CA ALA A 124 11.92 9.16 4.97
C ALA A 124 10.95 9.00 3.79
N ALA A 125 9.66 8.85 4.10
CA ALA A 125 8.59 8.80 3.12
C ALA A 125 7.31 9.42 3.68
N VAL A 126 6.42 9.82 2.78
CA VAL A 126 5.08 10.32 3.11
C VAL A 126 4.04 9.30 2.68
N VAL A 127 3.10 8.99 3.57
CA VAL A 127 1.93 8.19 3.26
C VAL A 127 1.06 8.96 2.25
N THR A 128 0.79 8.36 1.10
CA THR A 128 0.01 8.99 0.03
C THR A 128 -1.06 8.04 -0.46
N LYS A 129 -2.21 8.58 -0.88
CA LYS A 129 -3.21 7.79 -1.59
C LYS A 129 -2.80 7.69 -3.07
N PRO A 130 -2.64 6.48 -3.65
CA PRO A 130 -2.39 6.35 -5.07
C PRO A 130 -3.59 6.83 -5.92
N PRO A 131 -3.37 7.23 -7.19
CA PRO A 131 -2.11 7.14 -7.94
C PRO A 131 -1.07 8.20 -7.53
N PHE A 132 0.21 7.89 -7.74
CA PHE A 132 1.33 8.81 -7.50
C PHE A 132 1.53 9.82 -8.63
N VAL A 133 1.06 9.49 -9.83
CA VAL A 133 1.19 10.30 -11.04
C VAL A 133 -0.18 10.68 -11.56
N GLN A 134 -0.29 11.86 -12.17
CA GLN A 134 -1.53 12.29 -12.80
C GLN A 134 -1.85 11.42 -14.02
N THR A 135 -3.09 10.93 -14.11
CA THR A 135 -3.58 10.25 -15.30
C THR A 135 -4.18 11.25 -16.28
N GLN A 136 -3.67 11.29 -17.50
CA GLN A 136 -4.38 11.91 -18.62
C GLN A 136 -5.39 10.92 -19.18
N VAL A 137 -6.48 10.68 -18.45
CA VAL A 137 -7.68 10.10 -19.05
C VAL A 137 -8.74 11.17 -18.91
N ALA A 138 -9.04 11.85 -20.02
CA ALA A 138 -10.21 12.72 -20.09
C ALA A 138 -11.43 11.86 -19.77
N GLY A 139 -12.14 12.22 -18.70
CA GLY A 139 -13.47 11.69 -18.40
C GLY A 139 -14.50 12.24 -19.37
#